data_AF-A0A8X6HDX2-F1
#
_entry.id   AF-A0A8X6HDX2-F1
#
_cell.length_a   1.000
_cell.length_b   1.000
_cell.length_c   1.000
_cell.angle_alpha   90.00
_cell.angle_beta   90.00
_cell.angle_gamma   90.00
#
_symmetry.space_group_name_H-M   'P 1'
#
loop_
_entity.id
_entity.type
_entity.pdbx_description
1 polymer ?
#
loop_
_entity_poly.entity_id
_entity_poly.type
_entity_poly.pdbx_seq_one_letter_code
_entity_poly.pdbx_strand_id
1 'polypeptide(L)'
;MLGDGEWTENDFDWQKRAAKANRDLYMDIFVEIDFKNDLIDNKYYVMYFETGYFPFENPEDHDFLNENKTLEALDYIIEIARAMGSELEDDNLQQQAQEILELDFLLYNISVEVADDDEDIDVPLSKLNSQLNGDTFSYKDFINYHLQSETSIEDESILYVFHPKYFQKLPSLLENTPKRTLANYIAFHIVFFFSEHSSENIRKLTIGNSSKPNRTDEQECLQISKTLMPMAIGRLFVDHYFPPLTRRHVSKMVEMIRLAYSSTIDQNMWMDENTLLYALVKVRKNSRNLFHSYFNRNGCKIFFLEL
;
A
#
# COMPACT_ATOMS: atom_id res chain seq x y z
N MET A 1 11.03 -5.94 21.08
CA MET A 1 12.43 -5.59 20.76
C MET A 1 13.30 -6.77 21.09
N LEU A 2 14.25 -7.10 20.22
CA LEU A 2 15.10 -8.28 20.41
C LEU A 2 16.17 -7.96 21.47
N GLY A 3 16.28 -8.82 22.49
CA GLY A 3 17.34 -8.75 23.48
C GLY A 3 18.62 -9.45 23.05
N ASP A 4 19.74 -9.08 23.69
CA ASP A 4 21.03 -9.66 23.40
C ASP A 4 21.04 -11.15 23.80
N GLY A 5 21.26 -12.04 22.83
CA GLY A 5 21.35 -13.49 23.04
C GLY A 5 20.06 -14.30 22.84
N GLU A 6 18.91 -13.65 22.63
CA GLU A 6 17.63 -14.33 22.30
C GLU A 6 17.43 -14.55 20.79
N TRP A 7 18.34 -14.02 19.97
CA TRP A 7 18.29 -14.07 18.52
C TRP A 7 19.68 -14.30 17.91
N THR A 8 19.72 -15.06 16.81
CA THR A 8 20.94 -15.35 16.06
C THR A 8 20.95 -14.60 14.73
N GLU A 9 21.86 -13.65 14.61
CA GLU A 9 21.99 -12.79 13.43
C GLU A 9 22.23 -13.55 12.12
N ASN A 10 22.94 -14.68 12.23
CA ASN A 10 23.30 -15.50 11.08
C ASN A 10 22.10 -16.24 10.47
N ASP A 11 21.04 -16.49 11.26
CA ASP A 11 19.87 -17.25 10.79
C ASP A 11 18.74 -16.33 10.30
N PHE A 12 18.91 -15.02 10.40
CA PHE A 12 17.89 -14.05 10.03
C PHE A 12 18.07 -13.55 8.59
N ASP A 13 17.21 -14.07 7.71
CA ASP A 13 16.99 -13.56 6.37
C ASP A 13 15.84 -12.53 6.40
N TRP A 14 16.21 -11.26 6.49
CA TRP A 14 15.25 -10.16 6.60
C TRP A 14 14.42 -9.99 5.32
N GLN A 15 14.97 -10.23 4.13
CA GLN A 15 14.26 -10.13 2.85
C GLN A 15 13.12 -11.12 2.78
N LYS A 16 13.42 -12.38 3.13
CA LYS A 16 12.41 -13.43 3.18
C LYS A 16 11.31 -13.11 4.20
N ARG A 17 11.66 -12.47 5.32
CA ARG A 17 10.69 -12.08 6.36
C ARG A 17 9.80 -10.92 5.91
N ALA A 18 10.37 -9.88 5.31
CA ALA A 18 9.63 -8.76 4.74
C ALA A 18 8.70 -9.23 3.61
N ALA A 19 9.23 -9.94 2.60
CA ALA A 19 8.42 -10.48 1.50
C ALA A 19 7.29 -11.41 1.98
N LYS A 20 7.55 -12.18 3.05
CA LYS A 20 6.52 -13.01 3.69
C LYS A 20 5.46 -12.18 4.41
N ALA A 21 5.84 -11.08 5.08
CA ALA A 21 4.89 -10.16 5.70
C ALA A 21 4.00 -9.49 4.65
N ASN A 22 4.57 -9.02 3.53
CA ASN A 22 3.80 -8.50 2.40
C ASN A 22 2.73 -9.50 1.92
N ARG A 23 3.14 -10.75 1.63
CA ARG A 23 2.19 -11.76 1.12
C ARG A 23 1.16 -12.18 2.18
N ASP A 24 1.62 -12.59 3.36
CA ASP A 24 0.75 -13.27 4.34
C ASP A 24 -0.10 -12.30 5.16
N LEU A 25 0.37 -11.06 5.33
CA LEU A 25 -0.24 -10.06 6.21
C LEU A 25 -0.71 -8.80 5.46
N TYR A 26 -0.49 -8.69 4.15
CA TYR A 26 -0.77 -7.48 3.36
C TYR A 26 -0.07 -6.24 3.94
N MET A 27 1.18 -6.42 4.36
CA MET A 27 2.02 -5.36 4.93
C MET A 27 3.19 -5.10 4.02
N ASP A 28 3.13 -4.02 3.25
CA ASP A 28 4.17 -3.69 2.28
C ASP A 28 5.37 -3.04 2.97
N ILE A 29 6.32 -3.87 3.42
CA ILE A 29 7.53 -3.42 4.12
C ILE A 29 8.65 -3.27 3.09
N PHE A 30 9.24 -2.08 3.01
CA PHE A 30 10.29 -1.64 2.06
C PHE A 30 9.88 -1.61 0.58
N VAL A 31 9.08 -2.57 0.10
CA VAL A 31 8.65 -2.66 -1.30
C VAL A 31 7.18 -3.05 -1.29
N GLU A 32 6.31 -2.27 -1.93
CA GLU A 32 4.95 -2.68 -2.26
C GLU A 32 4.96 -3.42 -3.60
N ILE A 33 4.23 -4.54 -3.65
CA ILE A 33 4.04 -5.33 -4.87
C ILE A 33 2.55 -5.45 -5.13
N ASP A 34 2.09 -4.86 -6.24
CA ASP A 34 0.72 -5.05 -6.72
C ASP A 34 0.69 -5.60 -8.16
N PHE A 35 -0.44 -6.18 -8.54
CA PHE A 35 -0.70 -6.69 -9.87
C PHE A 35 -1.88 -5.93 -10.48
N LYS A 36 -1.56 -4.91 -11.29
CA LYS A 36 -2.57 -4.09 -11.98
C LYS A 36 -2.50 -4.35 -13.49
N ASN A 37 -3.54 -3.93 -14.20
CA ASN A 37 -3.59 -4.03 -15.66
C ASN A 37 -2.49 -3.17 -16.27
N ASP A 38 -1.78 -3.70 -17.27
CA ASP A 38 -0.82 -2.94 -18.05
C ASP A 38 -1.48 -1.69 -18.68
N LEU A 39 -0.80 -0.55 -18.55
CA LEU A 39 -1.25 0.73 -19.09
C LEU A 39 -1.27 0.73 -20.64
N ILE A 40 -0.44 -0.10 -21.27
CA ILE A 40 -0.34 -0.25 -22.72
C ILE A 40 -1.36 -1.28 -23.23
N ASP A 41 -1.34 -2.52 -22.71
CA ASP A 41 -2.33 -3.55 -23.04
C ASP A 41 -3.07 -4.05 -21.78
N ASN A 42 -4.21 -3.42 -21.53
CA ASN A 42 -5.06 -3.69 -20.37
C ASN A 42 -5.67 -5.11 -20.30
N LYS A 43 -5.32 -6.02 -21.21
CA LYS A 43 -5.65 -7.46 -21.13
C LYS A 43 -4.68 -8.23 -20.26
N TYR A 44 -3.48 -7.73 -20.04
CA TYR A 44 -2.45 -8.37 -19.25
C TYR A 44 -2.29 -7.65 -17.91
N TYR A 45 -1.85 -8.41 -16.91
CA TYR A 45 -1.40 -7.86 -15.64
C TYR A 45 0.12 -7.74 -15.69
N VAL A 46 0.63 -6.64 -15.15
CA VAL A 46 2.06 -6.44 -14.89
C VAL A 46 2.24 -6.21 -13.40
N MET A 47 3.46 -6.44 -12.94
CA MET A 47 3.83 -6.24 -11.55
C MET A 47 4.20 -4.78 -11.34
N TYR A 48 3.56 -4.13 -10.38
CA TYR A 48 3.78 -2.76 -9.99
C TYR A 48 4.63 -2.73 -8.73
N PHE A 49 5.67 -1.89 -8.74
CA PHE A 49 6.58 -1.65 -7.64
C PHE A 49 6.36 -0.24 -7.12
N GLU A 50 5.93 -0.13 -5.88
CA GLU A 50 5.72 1.12 -5.15
C GLU A 50 6.52 1.09 -3.84
N THR A 51 6.71 2.26 -3.22
CA THR A 51 7.42 2.34 -1.93
C THR A 51 6.64 1.61 -0.85
N GLY A 52 7.32 0.96 0.10
CA GLY A 52 6.65 0.39 1.25
C GLY A 52 5.95 1.43 2.13
N TYR A 53 5.10 0.97 3.04
CA TYR A 53 4.41 1.80 4.03
C TYR A 53 5.40 2.37 5.07
N PHE A 54 5.14 3.59 5.55
CA PHE A 54 5.88 4.24 6.63
C PHE A 54 4.95 4.47 7.83
N PRO A 55 5.19 3.89 9.02
CA PRO A 55 4.25 3.97 10.15
C PRO A 55 4.08 5.36 10.75
N PHE A 56 5.07 6.25 10.58
CA PHE A 56 5.09 7.57 11.23
C PHE A 56 4.81 8.73 10.27
N GLU A 57 4.85 8.52 8.97
CA GLU A 57 4.71 9.59 7.97
C GLU A 57 3.87 9.16 6.77
N ASN A 58 3.14 10.12 6.20
CA ASN A 58 2.47 9.97 4.92
C ASN A 58 3.29 10.71 3.86
N PRO A 59 3.71 10.07 2.74
CA PRO A 59 4.40 10.73 1.63
C PRO A 59 3.71 12.00 1.10
N GLU A 60 2.40 12.12 1.29
CA GLU A 60 1.60 13.29 0.89
C GLU A 60 1.59 14.43 1.94
N ASP A 61 2.02 14.18 3.18
CA ASP A 61 2.12 15.18 4.24
C ASP A 61 3.55 15.76 4.30
N HIS A 62 3.73 16.98 3.77
CA HIS A 62 5.01 17.69 3.77
C HIS A 62 5.49 18.17 5.17
N ASP A 63 4.77 17.81 6.24
CA ASP A 63 4.94 18.40 7.58
C ASP A 63 5.81 17.52 8.47
N PHE A 64 7.12 17.59 8.21
CA PHE A 64 8.23 16.96 8.92
C PHE A 64 7.98 16.78 10.43
N LEU A 65 8.30 15.59 10.99
CA LEU A 65 8.34 15.37 12.45
C LEU A 65 9.08 16.52 13.17
N ASN A 66 8.34 17.38 13.86
CA ASN A 66 8.94 18.30 14.81
C ASN A 66 9.37 17.54 16.08
N GLU A 67 10.17 18.17 16.94
CA GLU A 67 10.69 17.52 18.16
C GLU A 67 9.59 16.83 18.99
N ASN A 68 8.39 17.41 19.07
CA ASN A 68 7.28 16.82 19.81
C ASN A 68 6.77 15.53 19.14
N LYS A 69 6.55 15.52 17.82
CA LYS A 69 6.10 14.32 17.10
C LYS A 69 7.15 13.20 17.17
N THR A 70 8.44 13.55 17.10
CA THR A 70 9.54 12.59 17.27
C THR A 70 9.51 11.93 18.65
N LEU A 71 9.32 12.73 19.71
CA LEU A 71 9.20 12.19 21.07
C LEU A 71 7.97 11.29 21.22
N GLU A 72 6.81 11.69 20.67
CA GLU A 72 5.60 10.86 20.67
C GLU A 72 5.80 9.52 19.94
N ALA A 73 6.51 9.52 18.81
CA ALA A 73 6.83 8.32 18.06
C ALA A 73 7.75 7.38 18.87
N LEU A 74 8.79 7.91 19.50
CA LEU A 74 9.71 7.15 20.36
C LEU A 74 8.98 6.54 21.56
N ASP A 75 8.20 7.35 22.28
CA ASP A 75 7.41 6.90 23.42
C ASP A 75 6.47 5.76 23.01
N TYR A 76 5.79 5.89 21.87
CA TYR A 76 4.93 4.83 21.38
C TYR A 76 5.68 3.54 21.06
N ILE A 77 6.83 3.61 20.38
CA ILE A 77 7.64 2.42 20.07
C ILE A 77 8.02 1.69 21.37
N ILE A 78 8.43 2.44 22.40
CA ILE A 78 8.85 1.91 23.71
C ILE A 78 7.67 1.29 24.45
N GLU A 79 6.55 2.00 24.54
CA GLU A 79 5.34 1.52 25.22
C GLU A 79 4.77 0.27 24.56
N ILE A 80 4.79 0.20 23.22
CA ILE A 80 4.43 -1.00 22.47
C ILE A 80 5.39 -2.14 22.78
N ALA A 81 6.71 -1.88 22.79
CA ALA A 81 7.68 -2.92 23.13
C ALA A 81 7.46 -3.47 24.55
N ARG A 82 7.18 -2.60 25.53
CA ARG A 82 6.82 -2.98 26.90
C ARG A 82 5.53 -3.79 26.95
N ALA A 83 4.47 -3.34 26.25
CA ALA A 83 3.19 -4.04 26.20
C ALA A 83 3.29 -5.43 25.54
N MET A 84 4.25 -5.61 24.63
CA MET A 84 4.58 -6.89 23.99
C MET A 84 5.51 -7.77 24.84
N GLY A 85 5.84 -7.36 26.07
CA GLY A 85 6.61 -8.14 27.03
C GLY A 85 8.12 -7.93 27.01
N SER A 86 8.62 -6.84 26.42
CA SER A 86 10.05 -6.54 26.44
C SER A 86 10.55 -6.23 27.87
N GLU A 87 11.50 -7.02 28.34
CA GLU A 87 12.15 -6.86 29.65
C GLU A 87 13.47 -6.07 29.58
N LEU A 88 13.81 -5.53 28.41
CA LEU A 88 15.01 -4.70 28.23
C LEU A 88 15.05 -3.50 29.19
N GLU A 89 16.26 -3.11 29.57
CA GLU A 89 16.52 -1.87 30.31
C GLU A 89 16.13 -0.64 29.47
N ASP A 90 15.75 0.46 30.14
CA ASP A 90 15.22 1.65 29.48
C ASP A 90 16.20 2.24 28.46
N ASP A 91 17.51 2.27 28.76
CA ASP A 91 18.53 2.77 27.83
C ASP A 91 18.60 1.93 26.54
N ASN A 92 18.46 0.60 26.66
CA ASN A 92 18.44 -0.31 25.51
C ASN A 92 17.15 -0.17 24.69
N LEU A 93 16.01 0.01 25.34
CA LEU A 93 14.73 0.28 24.66
C LEU A 93 14.78 1.60 23.90
N GLN A 94 15.29 2.65 24.54
CA GLN A 94 15.44 3.97 23.95
C GLN A 94 16.32 3.91 22.70
N GLN A 95 17.47 3.23 22.79
CA GLN A 95 18.37 3.06 21.65
C GLN A 95 17.68 2.29 20.51
N GLN A 96 17.07 1.15 20.79
CA GLN A 96 16.41 0.35 19.74
C GLN A 96 15.19 1.06 19.13
N ALA A 97 14.46 1.88 19.91
CA ALA A 97 13.39 2.72 19.39
C ALA A 97 13.91 3.81 18.43
N GLN A 98 15.03 4.45 18.80
CA GLN A 98 15.70 5.43 17.95
C GLN A 98 16.18 4.81 16.64
N GLU A 99 16.77 3.61 16.69
CA GLU A 99 17.20 2.89 15.48
C GLU A 99 16.02 2.56 14.55
N ILE A 100 14.84 2.18 15.09
CA ILE A 100 13.62 1.96 14.30
C ILE A 100 13.16 3.25 13.64
N LEU A 101 13.07 4.34 14.40
CA LEU A 101 12.57 5.62 13.91
C LEU A 101 13.52 6.28 12.90
N GLU A 102 14.82 6.17 13.11
CA GLU A 102 15.84 6.67 12.18
C GLU A 102 15.77 5.93 10.84
N LEU A 103 15.62 4.60 10.86
CA LEU A 103 15.42 3.83 9.63
C LEU A 103 14.15 4.25 8.89
N ASP A 104 13.04 4.45 9.61
CA ASP A 104 11.78 4.91 9.01
C ASP A 104 11.97 6.25 8.29
N PHE A 105 12.61 7.20 8.97
CA PHE A 105 12.88 8.53 8.44
C PHE A 105 13.81 8.48 7.21
N LEU A 106 14.84 7.64 7.22
CA LEU A 106 15.75 7.48 6.08
C LEU A 106 15.01 6.90 4.87
N LEU A 107 14.14 5.91 5.06
CA LEU A 107 13.32 5.35 3.98
C LEU A 107 12.35 6.39 3.41
N TYR A 108 11.66 7.13 4.30
CA TYR A 108 10.76 8.21 3.92
C TYR A 108 11.48 9.31 3.14
N ASN A 109 12.62 9.80 3.64
CA ASN A 109 13.38 10.86 2.97
C ASN A 109 13.84 10.42 1.58
N ILE A 110 14.26 9.16 1.41
CA ILE A 110 14.57 8.61 0.09
C ILE A 110 13.35 8.65 -0.84
N SER A 111 12.14 8.38 -0.35
CA SER A 111 10.91 8.45 -1.17
C SER A 111 10.52 9.88 -1.55
N VAL A 112 10.68 10.85 -0.66
CA VAL A 112 10.30 12.26 -0.92
C VAL A 112 11.30 12.95 -1.82
N GLU A 113 12.61 12.74 -1.61
CA GLU A 113 13.68 13.32 -2.43
C GLU A 113 13.54 13.00 -3.92
N VAL A 114 12.78 11.96 -4.26
CA VAL A 114 12.70 11.41 -5.62
C VAL A 114 11.28 11.46 -6.20
N ALA A 115 10.32 12.04 -5.48
CA ALA A 115 8.91 12.06 -5.88
C ALA A 115 8.64 12.93 -7.12
N ASP A 116 9.33 14.06 -7.27
CA ASP A 116 9.07 15.06 -8.33
C ASP A 116 9.82 14.78 -9.65
N ASP A 117 10.72 13.80 -9.67
CA ASP A 117 11.90 13.86 -10.53
C ASP A 117 12.09 12.59 -11.40
N ASP A 118 11.13 11.66 -11.37
CA ASP A 118 11.14 10.43 -12.17
C ASP A 118 9.79 10.20 -12.86
N GLU A 119 9.80 10.05 -14.19
CA GLU A 119 8.70 9.40 -14.89
C GLU A 119 8.68 7.91 -14.48
N ASP A 120 7.51 7.34 -14.22
CA ASP A 120 7.37 5.90 -14.01
C ASP A 120 7.91 5.12 -15.22
N ILE A 121 8.57 3.99 -14.97
CA ILE A 121 9.31 3.28 -16.02
C ILE A 121 8.99 1.79 -16.02
N ASP A 122 8.74 1.26 -17.21
CA ASP A 122 8.82 -0.17 -17.48
C ASP A 122 10.29 -0.63 -17.45
N VAL A 123 10.64 -1.43 -16.46
CA VAL A 123 12.02 -1.88 -16.21
C VAL A 123 12.08 -3.40 -16.21
N PRO A 124 12.96 -4.04 -17.02
CA PRO A 124 13.25 -5.46 -16.87
C PRO A 124 13.84 -5.73 -15.48
N LEU A 125 13.40 -6.81 -14.83
CA LEU A 125 13.89 -7.21 -13.51
C LEU A 125 15.43 -7.28 -13.45
N SER A 126 16.07 -7.79 -14.51
CA SER A 126 17.53 -7.85 -14.64
C SER A 126 18.19 -6.49 -14.49
N LYS A 127 17.59 -5.44 -15.06
CA LYS A 127 18.11 -4.07 -14.99
C LYS A 127 18.03 -3.54 -13.56
N LEU A 128 16.89 -3.73 -12.89
CA LEU A 128 16.70 -3.30 -11.50
C LEU A 128 17.70 -4.01 -10.57
N ASN A 129 17.90 -5.32 -10.74
CA ASN A 129 18.90 -6.09 -10.01
C ASN A 129 20.35 -5.70 -10.35
N SER A 130 20.65 -5.32 -11.59
CA SER A 130 22.01 -4.97 -12.02
C SER A 130 22.48 -3.59 -11.55
N GLN A 131 21.54 -2.71 -11.19
CA GLN A 131 21.84 -1.38 -10.64
C GLN A 131 22.25 -1.45 -9.16
N LEU A 132 22.27 -2.65 -8.57
CA LEU A 132 22.68 -2.93 -7.20
C LEU A 132 24.21 -3.03 -7.13
N ASN A 133 24.83 -2.33 -6.17
CA ASN A 133 26.26 -2.42 -5.88
C ASN A 133 26.61 -3.45 -4.80
N GLY A 134 25.67 -4.31 -4.40
CA GLY A 134 25.84 -5.23 -3.28
C GLY A 134 25.22 -6.60 -3.48
N ASP A 135 25.83 -7.60 -2.83
CA ASP A 135 25.45 -9.02 -2.91
C ASP A 135 24.32 -9.41 -1.96
N THR A 136 23.91 -8.48 -1.07
CA THR A 136 23.04 -8.82 0.07
C THR A 136 21.57 -8.54 -0.19
N PHE A 137 21.20 -7.78 -1.22
CA PHE A 137 19.82 -7.55 -1.63
C PHE A 137 19.54 -7.94 -3.08
N SER A 138 18.41 -8.58 -3.34
CA SER A 138 17.99 -9.03 -4.67
C SER A 138 16.48 -8.87 -4.82
N TYR A 139 16.04 -7.99 -5.73
CA TYR A 139 14.61 -7.84 -6.02
C TYR A 139 14.02 -9.14 -6.56
N LYS A 140 14.79 -9.89 -7.35
CA LYS A 140 14.40 -11.22 -7.83
C LYS A 140 14.09 -12.17 -6.66
N ASP A 141 14.95 -12.23 -5.65
CA ASP A 141 14.72 -13.11 -4.49
C ASP A 141 13.54 -12.62 -3.66
N PHE A 142 13.43 -11.31 -3.43
CA PHE A 142 12.28 -10.70 -2.76
C PHE A 142 10.96 -11.08 -3.46
N ILE A 143 10.88 -10.93 -4.79
CA ILE A 143 9.71 -11.32 -5.58
C ILE A 143 9.44 -12.83 -5.45
N ASN A 144 10.47 -13.68 -5.59
CA ASN A 144 10.29 -15.13 -5.47
C ASN A 144 9.76 -15.52 -4.08
N TYR A 145 10.25 -14.88 -3.02
CA TYR A 145 9.74 -15.08 -1.66
C TYR A 145 8.31 -14.58 -1.48
N HIS A 146 7.96 -13.47 -2.12
CA HIS A 146 6.60 -12.92 -2.12
C HIS A 146 5.64 -13.87 -2.85
N LEU A 147 5.94 -14.26 -4.10
CA LEU A 147 5.05 -15.06 -4.95
C LEU A 147 4.87 -16.50 -4.49
N GLN A 148 5.87 -17.09 -3.82
CA GLN A 148 5.84 -18.52 -3.46
C GLN A 148 5.57 -19.47 -4.64
N SER A 149 5.97 -19.06 -5.84
CA SER A 149 5.80 -19.85 -7.05
C SER A 149 6.78 -21.02 -7.11
N GLU A 150 6.36 -22.14 -7.70
CA GLU A 150 7.24 -23.27 -8.03
C GLU A 150 8.31 -22.89 -9.06
N THR A 151 8.04 -21.86 -9.88
CA THR A 151 8.95 -21.35 -10.90
C THR A 151 9.41 -19.95 -10.52
N SER A 152 10.72 -19.71 -10.60
CA SER A 152 11.33 -18.41 -10.37
C SER A 152 10.89 -17.41 -11.45
N ILE A 153 10.72 -16.14 -11.07
CA ILE A 153 10.46 -15.07 -12.03
C ILE A 153 11.63 -14.93 -13.03
N GLU A 154 11.30 -14.69 -14.30
CA GLU A 154 12.30 -14.52 -15.35
C GLU A 154 12.98 -13.16 -15.25
N ASP A 155 14.27 -13.10 -15.59
CA ASP A 155 15.08 -11.87 -15.53
C ASP A 155 14.58 -10.77 -16.49
N GLU A 156 13.90 -11.16 -17.57
CA GLU A 156 13.32 -10.25 -18.57
C GLU A 156 11.86 -9.87 -18.25
N SER A 157 11.33 -10.29 -17.09
CA SER A 157 9.99 -9.87 -16.66
C SER A 157 9.96 -8.35 -16.50
N ILE A 158 8.99 -7.71 -17.14
CA ILE A 158 8.80 -6.26 -17.04
C ILE A 158 8.06 -5.91 -15.75
N LEU A 159 8.65 -4.99 -14.99
CA LEU A 159 8.07 -4.38 -13.81
C LEU A 159 7.71 -2.93 -14.14
N TYR A 160 6.54 -2.49 -13.71
CA TYR A 160 6.19 -1.07 -13.70
C TYR A 160 6.67 -0.47 -12.38
N VAL A 161 7.72 0.35 -12.41
CA VAL A 161 8.36 0.88 -11.20
C VAL A 161 7.99 2.35 -11.01
N PHE A 162 7.23 2.62 -9.95
CA PHE A 162 7.02 3.98 -9.46
C PHE A 162 8.26 4.43 -8.67
N HIS A 163 8.62 5.71 -8.76
CA HIS A 163 9.76 6.28 -8.02
C HIS A 163 11.07 5.46 -8.17
N PRO A 164 11.56 5.17 -9.39
CA PRO A 164 12.69 4.27 -9.62
C PRO A 164 13.97 4.64 -8.86
N LYS A 165 14.24 5.93 -8.55
CA LYS A 165 15.37 6.31 -7.69
C LYS A 165 15.25 5.80 -6.24
N TYR A 166 14.05 5.60 -5.70
CA TYR A 166 13.86 4.94 -4.40
C TYR A 166 14.47 3.54 -4.43
N PHE A 167 14.12 2.77 -5.46
CA PHE A 167 14.62 1.41 -5.66
C PHE A 167 16.11 1.36 -6.04
N GLN A 168 16.70 2.44 -6.53
CA GLN A 168 18.16 2.52 -6.69
C GLN A 168 18.89 2.74 -5.36
N LYS A 169 18.30 3.50 -4.43
CA LYS A 169 18.92 3.87 -3.14
C LYS A 169 18.62 2.86 -2.01
N LEU A 170 17.43 2.26 -2.02
CA LEU A 170 16.94 1.32 -0.99
C LEU A 170 17.96 0.20 -0.65
N PRO A 171 18.56 -0.50 -1.63
CA PRO A 171 19.46 -1.61 -1.36
C PRO A 171 20.65 -1.17 -0.51
N SER A 172 21.32 -0.08 -0.89
CA SER A 172 22.45 0.48 -0.12
C SER A 172 22.05 0.84 1.31
N LEU A 173 20.87 1.42 1.52
CA LEU A 173 20.37 1.73 2.87
C LEU A 173 20.21 0.45 3.71
N LEU A 174 19.55 -0.57 3.16
CA LEU A 174 19.27 -1.81 3.88
C LEU A 174 20.53 -2.64 4.15
N GLU A 175 21.51 -2.62 3.24
CA GLU A 175 22.81 -3.28 3.43
C GLU A 175 23.65 -2.64 4.53
N ASN A 176 23.57 -1.32 4.68
CA ASN A 176 24.27 -0.57 5.73
C ASN A 176 23.51 -0.53 7.07
N THR A 177 22.31 -1.12 7.13
CA THR A 177 21.49 -1.16 8.34
C THR A 177 21.75 -2.45 9.11
N PRO A 178 22.00 -2.40 10.43
CA PRO A 178 22.17 -3.61 11.24
C PRO A 178 20.97 -4.56 11.12
N LYS A 179 21.22 -5.87 10.98
CA LYS A 179 20.15 -6.87 10.83
C LYS A 179 19.16 -6.88 12.00
N ARG A 180 19.63 -6.58 13.22
CA ARG A 180 18.76 -6.43 14.40
C ARG A 180 17.76 -5.27 14.21
N THR A 181 18.21 -4.14 13.68
CA THR A 181 17.35 -2.98 13.38
C THR A 181 16.32 -3.34 12.32
N LEU A 182 16.72 -4.03 11.23
CA LEU A 182 15.79 -4.54 10.22
C LEU A 182 14.76 -5.50 10.83
N ALA A 183 15.19 -6.42 11.70
CA ALA A 183 14.31 -7.37 12.38
C ALA A 183 13.28 -6.66 13.28
N ASN A 184 13.77 -5.70 14.07
CA ASN A 184 12.93 -4.88 14.94
C ASN A 184 11.96 -4.01 14.15
N TYR A 185 12.38 -3.43 13.03
CA TYR A 185 11.54 -2.61 12.15
C TYR A 185 10.42 -3.45 11.51
N ILE A 186 10.74 -4.63 10.96
CA ILE A 186 9.74 -5.56 10.42
C ILE A 186 8.75 -6.00 11.52
N ALA A 187 9.25 -6.33 12.71
CA ALA A 187 8.39 -6.71 13.83
C ALA A 187 7.50 -5.55 14.31
N PHE A 188 8.06 -4.34 14.36
CA PHE A 188 7.33 -3.14 14.74
C PHE A 188 6.20 -2.84 13.75
N HIS A 189 6.44 -2.93 12.44
CA HIS A 189 5.40 -2.83 11.40
C HIS A 189 4.21 -3.75 11.66
N ILE A 190 4.51 -5.03 11.94
CA ILE A 190 3.48 -6.03 12.24
C ILE A 190 2.67 -5.64 13.48
N VAL A 191 3.36 -5.27 14.56
CA VAL A 191 2.70 -4.91 15.82
C VAL A 191 1.92 -3.60 15.67
N PHE A 192 2.46 -2.62 14.96
CA PHE A 192 1.85 -1.32 14.69
C PHE A 192 0.52 -1.50 13.97
N PHE A 193 0.49 -2.30 12.89
CA PHE A 193 -0.73 -2.55 12.14
C PHE A 193 -1.80 -3.28 12.98
N PHE A 194 -1.40 -4.30 13.75
CA PHE A 194 -2.34 -5.04 14.59
C PHE A 194 -2.69 -4.35 15.91
N SER A 195 -2.01 -3.25 16.28
CA SER A 195 -2.23 -2.57 17.56
C SER A 195 -3.67 -2.09 17.69
N GLU A 196 -4.27 -1.60 16.59
CA GLU A 196 -5.64 -1.12 16.52
C GLU A 196 -6.69 -2.21 16.77
N HIS A 197 -6.31 -3.47 16.58
CA HIS A 197 -7.17 -4.64 16.75
C HIS A 197 -6.79 -5.48 17.97
N SER A 198 -5.85 -5.00 18.79
CA SER A 198 -5.31 -5.70 19.96
C SER A 198 -6.13 -5.43 21.23
N SER A 199 -5.58 -5.75 22.40
CA SER A 199 -6.17 -5.45 23.71
C SER A 199 -6.41 -3.95 23.91
N GLU A 200 -7.34 -3.59 24.80
CA GLU A 200 -7.64 -2.18 25.10
C GLU A 200 -6.41 -1.38 25.54
N ASN A 201 -5.49 -2.02 26.27
CA ASN A 201 -4.25 -1.37 26.71
C ASN A 201 -3.38 -0.96 25.52
N ILE A 202 -3.21 -1.85 24.52
CA ILE A 202 -2.40 -1.57 23.32
C ILE A 202 -3.13 -0.60 22.39
N ARG A 203 -4.45 -0.74 22.20
CA ARG A 203 -5.25 0.18 21.37
C ARG A 203 -5.24 1.62 21.88
N LYS A 204 -5.10 1.79 23.20
CA LYS A 204 -4.99 3.10 23.87
C LYS A 204 -3.60 3.70 23.81
N LEU A 205 -2.58 2.94 23.39
CA LEU A 205 -1.30 3.53 23.04
C LEU A 205 -1.51 4.29 21.72
N THR A 206 -1.11 5.56 21.70
CA THR A 206 -1.41 6.43 20.58
C THR A 206 -0.18 7.21 20.16
N ILE A 207 0.17 7.15 18.87
CA ILE A 207 0.89 8.23 18.19
C ILE A 207 -0.16 9.25 17.78
N GLY A 208 -0.02 10.51 18.19
CA GLY A 208 -0.80 11.64 17.65
C GLY A 208 -2.34 11.56 17.72
N ASN A 209 -2.99 10.60 18.40
CA ASN A 209 -4.46 10.43 18.40
C ASN A 209 -5.22 11.42 19.31
N SER A 210 -4.90 12.71 19.23
CA SER A 210 -5.94 13.71 19.51
C SER A 210 -7.05 13.70 18.44
N SER A 211 -6.86 12.97 17.34
CA SER A 211 -7.74 12.97 16.16
C SER A 211 -8.54 11.69 15.92
N LYS A 212 -8.34 10.60 16.68
CA LYS A 212 -9.18 9.40 16.49
C LYS A 212 -10.62 9.76 16.84
N PRO A 213 -11.57 9.65 15.88
CA PRO A 213 -12.96 9.97 16.16
C PRO A 213 -13.42 9.06 17.30
N ASN A 214 -14.06 9.65 18.30
CA ASN A 214 -14.61 8.92 19.45
C ASN A 214 -15.76 8.03 18.97
N ARG A 215 -15.41 6.84 18.47
CA ARG A 215 -16.32 5.84 17.94
C ARG A 215 -16.67 4.86 19.03
N THR A 216 -17.93 4.45 19.07
CA THR A 216 -18.33 3.28 19.88
C THR A 216 -17.75 2.00 19.26
N ASP A 217 -17.62 0.94 20.06
CA ASP A 217 -17.17 -0.38 19.55
C ASP A 217 -17.99 -0.84 18.34
N GLU A 218 -19.31 -0.58 18.34
CA GLU A 218 -20.19 -0.90 17.21
C GLU A 218 -19.81 -0.13 15.94
N GLN A 219 -19.51 1.17 16.07
CA GLN A 219 -19.10 2.00 14.93
C GLN A 219 -17.75 1.56 14.38
N GLU A 220 -16.83 1.15 15.25
CA GLU A 220 -15.52 0.66 14.86
C GLU A 220 -15.63 -0.70 14.14
N CYS A 221 -16.39 -1.65 14.70
CA CYS A 221 -16.66 -2.92 14.03
C CYS A 221 -17.35 -2.74 12.68
N LEU A 222 -18.29 -1.78 12.56
CA LEU A 222 -18.93 -1.47 11.28
C LEU A 222 -17.93 -0.90 10.27
N GLN A 223 -17.01 -0.03 10.71
CA GLN A 223 -15.99 0.54 9.85
C GLN A 223 -15.01 -0.53 9.36
N ILE A 224 -14.49 -1.37 10.26
CA ILE A 224 -13.64 -2.51 9.92
C ILE A 224 -14.34 -3.42 8.91
N SER A 225 -15.61 -3.75 9.15
CA SER A 225 -16.39 -4.59 8.25
C SER A 225 -16.53 -3.97 6.85
N LYS A 226 -16.77 -2.65 6.77
CA LYS A 226 -16.84 -1.91 5.50
C LYS A 226 -15.53 -1.95 4.73
N THR A 227 -14.40 -1.85 5.42
CA THR A 227 -13.07 -1.91 4.82
C THR A 227 -12.72 -3.31 4.33
N LEU A 228 -12.97 -4.35 5.14
CA LEU A 228 -12.60 -5.74 4.81
C LEU A 228 -13.56 -6.40 3.81
N MET A 229 -14.84 -6.02 3.84
CA MET A 229 -15.89 -6.66 3.04
C MET A 229 -16.76 -5.63 2.27
N PRO A 230 -16.15 -4.70 1.51
CA PRO A 230 -16.87 -3.61 0.85
C PRO A 230 -17.92 -4.13 -0.13
N MET A 231 -17.62 -5.24 -0.83
CA MET A 231 -18.57 -5.86 -1.77
C MET A 231 -19.77 -6.50 -1.07
N ALA A 232 -19.56 -7.20 0.05
CA ALA A 232 -20.65 -7.86 0.77
C ALA A 232 -21.58 -6.84 1.42
N ILE A 233 -21.02 -5.79 2.04
CA ILE A 233 -21.81 -4.71 2.63
C ILE A 233 -22.49 -3.87 1.54
N GLY A 234 -21.79 -3.58 0.44
CA GLY A 234 -22.38 -2.92 -0.72
C GLY A 234 -23.59 -3.68 -1.27
N ARG A 235 -23.51 -5.02 -1.33
CA ARG A 235 -24.63 -5.88 -1.72
C ARG A 235 -25.83 -5.76 -0.78
N LEU A 236 -25.61 -5.86 0.53
CA LEU A 236 -26.66 -5.67 1.53
C LEU A 236 -27.30 -4.29 1.42
N PHE A 237 -26.49 -3.25 1.23
CA PHE A 237 -26.96 -1.88 1.06
C PHE A 237 -27.85 -1.75 -0.18
N VAL A 238 -27.44 -2.28 -1.32
CA VAL A 238 -28.22 -2.24 -2.56
C VAL A 238 -29.54 -2.99 -2.41
N ASP A 239 -29.54 -4.18 -1.82
CA ASP A 239 -30.75 -5.01 -1.66
C ASP A 239 -31.81 -4.33 -0.77
N HIS A 240 -31.38 -3.55 0.23
CA HIS A 240 -32.30 -2.87 1.15
C HIS A 240 -32.68 -1.44 0.73
N TYR A 241 -31.75 -0.69 0.15
CA TYR A 241 -31.89 0.76 -0.03
C TYR A 241 -31.88 1.22 -1.49
N PHE A 242 -31.64 0.33 -2.46
CA PHE A 242 -31.52 0.70 -3.87
C PHE A 242 -32.55 -0.02 -4.77
N PRO A 243 -33.83 0.42 -4.75
CA PRO A 243 -34.89 -0.24 -5.50
C PRO A 243 -34.72 -0.09 -7.02
N PRO A 244 -35.37 -0.96 -7.84
CA PRO A 244 -35.23 -0.95 -9.29
C PRO A 244 -35.56 0.39 -9.97
N LEU A 245 -36.48 1.17 -9.38
CA LEU A 245 -36.85 2.49 -9.91
C LEU A 245 -35.68 3.49 -9.78
N THR A 246 -35.02 3.54 -8.63
CA THR A 246 -33.83 4.38 -8.42
C THR A 246 -32.73 4.00 -9.40
N ARG A 247 -32.52 2.70 -9.63
CA ARG A 247 -31.58 2.21 -10.64
C ARG A 247 -31.88 2.74 -12.03
N ARG A 248 -33.14 2.70 -12.48
CA ARG A 248 -33.55 3.24 -13.79
C ARG A 248 -33.31 4.74 -13.89
N HIS A 249 -33.65 5.51 -12.85
CA HIS A 249 -33.47 6.96 -12.83
C HIS A 249 -31.99 7.34 -12.89
N VAL A 250 -31.15 6.72 -12.06
CA VAL A 250 -29.70 6.97 -12.05
C VAL A 250 -29.07 6.56 -13.39
N SER A 251 -29.51 5.45 -13.99
CA SER A 251 -29.03 5.01 -15.31
C SER A 251 -29.33 6.03 -16.40
N LYS A 252 -30.57 6.56 -16.40
CA LYS A 252 -30.97 7.61 -17.33
C LYS A 252 -30.19 8.91 -17.09
N MET A 253 -29.95 9.28 -15.84
CA MET A 253 -29.17 10.46 -15.48
C MET A 253 -27.73 10.37 -16.01
N VAL A 254 -27.06 9.21 -15.82
CA VAL A 254 -25.70 9.01 -16.34
C VAL A 254 -25.66 9.02 -17.86
N GLU A 255 -26.68 8.45 -18.53
CA GLU A 255 -26.79 8.54 -19.98
C GLU A 255 -26.96 10.00 -20.45
N MET A 256 -27.79 10.78 -19.77
CA MET A 256 -27.95 12.21 -20.07
C MET A 256 -26.66 13.00 -19.86
N ILE A 257 -25.90 12.73 -18.79
CA ILE A 257 -24.60 13.36 -18.54
C ILE A 257 -23.62 13.01 -19.66
N ARG A 258 -23.57 11.74 -20.11
CA ARG A 258 -22.69 11.33 -21.22
C ARG A 258 -23.05 12.00 -22.53
N LEU A 259 -24.35 12.14 -22.83
CA LEU A 259 -24.81 12.84 -24.02
C LEU A 259 -24.46 14.33 -23.96
N ALA A 260 -24.68 14.97 -22.82
CA ALA A 260 -24.31 16.38 -22.61
C ALA A 260 -22.80 16.58 -22.78
N TYR A 261 -21.98 15.74 -22.14
CA TYR A 261 -20.52 15.80 -22.25
C TYR A 261 -20.03 15.54 -23.69
N SER A 262 -20.64 14.59 -24.40
CA SER A 262 -20.36 14.34 -25.82
C SER A 262 -20.65 15.59 -26.66
N SER A 263 -21.77 16.26 -26.40
CA SER A 263 -22.12 17.52 -27.08
C SER A 263 -21.15 18.66 -26.75
N THR A 264 -20.63 18.73 -25.52
CA THR A 264 -19.62 19.72 -25.14
C THR A 264 -18.30 19.48 -25.86
N ILE A 265 -17.87 18.21 -25.99
CA ILE A 265 -16.67 17.84 -26.75
C ILE A 265 -16.84 18.22 -28.22
N ASP A 266 -18.00 17.91 -28.81
CA ASP A 266 -18.28 18.15 -30.23
C ASP A 266 -18.29 19.64 -30.62
N GLN A 267 -18.69 20.51 -29.68
CA GLN A 267 -18.75 21.97 -29.88
C GLN A 267 -17.46 22.70 -29.54
N ASN A 268 -16.45 21.99 -29.03
CA ASN A 268 -15.22 22.62 -28.62
C ASN A 268 -14.38 23.06 -29.83
N MET A 269 -13.79 24.26 -29.76
CA MET A 269 -12.94 24.82 -30.81
C MET A 269 -11.43 24.68 -30.56
N TRP A 270 -11.00 24.24 -29.36
CA TRP A 270 -9.56 24.13 -29.06
C TRP A 270 -8.95 22.78 -29.44
N MET A 271 -9.76 21.74 -29.66
CA MET A 271 -9.29 20.42 -30.11
C MET A 271 -9.28 20.34 -31.64
N ASP A 272 -8.26 19.71 -32.21
CA ASP A 272 -8.27 19.32 -33.61
C ASP A 272 -9.24 18.16 -33.87
N GLU A 273 -9.56 17.93 -35.15
CA GLU A 273 -10.56 16.94 -35.58
C GLU A 273 -10.21 15.50 -35.14
N ASN A 274 -8.93 15.12 -35.17
CA ASN A 274 -8.51 13.77 -34.78
C ASN A 274 -8.66 13.59 -33.26
N THR A 275 -8.18 14.55 -32.46
CA THR A 275 -8.31 14.52 -31.00
C THR A 275 -9.79 14.48 -30.57
N LEU A 276 -10.65 15.26 -31.24
CA LEU A 276 -12.10 15.28 -30.99
C LEU A 276 -12.73 13.90 -31.26
N LEU A 277 -12.37 13.23 -32.36
CA LEU A 277 -12.85 11.89 -32.67
C LEU A 277 -12.43 10.88 -31.58
N TYR A 278 -11.16 10.90 -31.16
CA TYR A 278 -10.67 10.01 -30.10
C TYR A 278 -11.38 10.26 -28.77
N ALA A 279 -11.60 11.53 -28.40
CA ALA A 279 -12.32 11.90 -27.19
C ALA A 279 -13.77 11.37 -27.21
N LEU A 280 -14.49 11.52 -28.33
CA LEU A 280 -15.84 10.98 -28.50
C LEU A 280 -15.87 9.44 -28.43
N VAL A 281 -14.90 8.76 -29.03
CA VAL A 281 -14.77 7.31 -28.92
C VAL A 281 -14.55 6.89 -27.46
N LYS A 282 -13.70 7.60 -26.72
CA LYS A 282 -13.46 7.34 -25.29
C LYS A 282 -14.74 7.51 -24.46
N VAL A 283 -15.50 8.58 -24.68
CA VAL A 283 -16.79 8.80 -23.99
C VAL A 283 -17.80 7.70 -24.31
N ARG A 284 -17.82 7.18 -25.54
CA ARG A 284 -18.67 6.03 -25.92
C ARG A 284 -18.21 4.73 -25.25
N LYS A 285 -16.91 4.51 -25.13
CA LYS A 285 -16.32 3.30 -24.55
C LYS A 285 -16.30 3.26 -23.02
N ASN A 286 -16.43 4.40 -22.34
CA ASN A 286 -16.54 4.42 -20.87
C ASN A 286 -17.67 3.48 -20.41
N SER A 287 -17.35 2.53 -19.55
CA SER A 287 -18.28 1.51 -19.07
C SER A 287 -19.41 2.15 -18.24
N ARG A 288 -20.56 1.49 -18.23
CA ARG A 288 -21.78 1.96 -17.57
C ARG A 288 -21.92 1.34 -16.15
N ASN A 289 -20.85 1.35 -15.37
CA ASN A 289 -20.85 0.76 -14.04
C ASN A 289 -21.47 1.74 -13.04
N LEU A 290 -22.71 1.49 -12.60
CA LEU A 290 -23.43 2.37 -11.69
C LEU A 290 -23.35 1.98 -10.22
N PHE A 291 -22.92 0.75 -9.93
CA PHE A 291 -22.57 0.25 -8.59
C PHE A 291 -21.49 -0.82 -8.76
N HIS A 292 -20.55 -0.89 -7.82
CA HIS A 292 -19.49 -1.89 -7.82
C HIS A 292 -20.09 -3.32 -7.82
N SER A 293 -19.48 -4.21 -8.60
CA SER A 293 -19.60 -5.69 -8.62
C SER A 293 -20.89 -6.30 -8.02
N TYR A 294 -21.78 -6.80 -8.88
CA TYR A 294 -22.87 -7.67 -8.43
C TYR A 294 -22.37 -9.11 -8.31
N PHE A 295 -22.41 -9.66 -7.10
CA PHE A 295 -22.58 -11.11 -6.93
C PHE A 295 -24.03 -11.46 -7.29
N ASN A 296 -24.21 -12.30 -8.29
CA ASN A 296 -25.52 -12.87 -8.60
C ASN A 296 -25.96 -13.82 -7.46
N ARG A 297 -27.27 -14.09 -7.32
CA ARG A 297 -27.86 -14.98 -6.28
C ARG A 297 -27.26 -16.41 -6.23
N ASN A 298 -26.43 -16.78 -7.20
CA ASN A 298 -25.77 -18.09 -7.34
C ASN A 298 -24.28 -18.08 -6.98
N GLY A 299 -23.81 -17.11 -6.19
CA GLY A 299 -22.61 -17.28 -5.35
C GLY A 299 -21.22 -17.03 -5.96
N CYS A 300 -20.99 -17.14 -7.27
CA CYS A 300 -19.60 -17.07 -7.79
C CYS A 300 -19.43 -16.41 -9.17
N LYS A 301 -20.07 -15.27 -9.44
CA LYS A 301 -19.66 -14.42 -10.58
C LYS A 301 -19.75 -12.95 -10.22
N ILE A 302 -18.59 -12.28 -10.24
CA ILE A 302 -18.50 -10.82 -10.31
C ILE A 302 -18.96 -10.45 -11.72
N PHE A 303 -20.21 -10.03 -11.86
CA PHE A 303 -20.64 -9.38 -13.09
C PHE A 303 -20.53 -7.88 -12.90
N PHE A 304 -19.79 -7.24 -13.80
CA PHE A 304 -20.05 -5.86 -14.14
C PHE A 304 -21.45 -5.82 -14.76
N LEU A 305 -22.32 -4.98 -14.23
CA LEU A 305 -23.57 -4.66 -14.90
C LEU A 305 -23.23 -3.82 -16.11
N GLU A 306 -23.03 -4.47 -17.25
CA GLU A 306 -23.23 -3.81 -18.52
C GLU A 306 -24.72 -3.44 -18.62
N LEU A 307 -24.97 -2.17 -18.95
CA LEU A 307 -26.31 -1.61 -19.14
C LEU A 307 -26.98 -2.14 -20.41
#